data_AF-A0A6P7H0M6-F1
#
_entry.id   AF-A0A6P7H0M6-F1
#
_cell.length_a   1.000
_cell.length_b   1.000
_cell.length_c   1.000
_cell.angle_alpha   90.00
_cell.angle_beta   90.00
_cell.angle_gamma   90.00
#
_symmetry.space_group_name_H-M   'P 1'
#
loop_
_entity.id
_entity.type
_entity.pdbx_description
1 polymer ?
#
loop_
_entity_poly.entity_id
_entity_poly.type
_entity_poly.pdbx_seq_one_letter_code
_entity_poly.pdbx_strand_id
1 'polypeptide(L)'
;MNSSTTKRAAQLWAALNFFTFVICLVVASKYSNILEPIANTLQGISINFVDVHHHINLITRTCEKQRSEVDSNFADIFSYALSICETLNIEVGKPRICGRQIHRSNYESDSAEDYFRKSIFIPYLDHLILALKTRFSKEHEVAFSLFNILPKNIKSLDVKSFAIKVGNLYNIENLESELNIWREYLSQSQIAENITVEDLI
;
A
#
# COMPACT_ATOMS: atom_id res chain seq x y z
N MET A 1 -38.70 11.03 8.98
CA MET A 1 -37.63 10.50 8.09
C MET A 1 -36.73 11.66 7.70
N ASN A 2 -35.42 11.58 7.98
CA ASN A 2 -34.52 12.73 7.88
C ASN A 2 -34.17 13.04 6.40
N SER A 3 -34.55 14.23 5.89
CA SER A 3 -34.35 14.62 4.48
C SER A 3 -32.88 14.56 4.05
N SER A 4 -31.95 14.82 4.98
CA SER A 4 -30.51 14.75 4.72
C SER A 4 -30.02 13.32 4.46
N THR A 5 -30.51 12.33 5.22
CA THR A 5 -30.14 10.92 5.04
C THR A 5 -30.70 10.36 3.74
N THR A 6 -31.94 10.73 3.37
CA THR A 6 -32.55 10.31 2.11
C THR A 6 -31.79 10.84 0.90
N LYS A 7 -31.36 12.11 0.93
CA LYS A 7 -30.55 12.72 -0.14
C LYS A 7 -29.19 12.03 -0.28
N ARG A 8 -28.49 11.76 0.82
CA ARG A 8 -27.19 11.06 0.79
C ARG A 8 -27.32 9.64 0.24
N ALA A 9 -28.34 8.90 0.66
CA ALA A 9 -28.60 7.57 0.16
C ALA A 9 -28.85 7.57 -1.36
N ALA A 10 -29.66 8.53 -1.86
CA ALA A 10 -29.89 8.68 -3.30
C ALA A 10 -28.62 9.04 -4.08
N GLN A 11 -27.77 9.90 -3.52
CA GLN A 11 -26.48 10.26 -4.14
C GLN A 11 -25.52 9.07 -4.21
N LEU A 12 -25.41 8.27 -3.14
CA LEU A 12 -24.58 7.06 -3.13
C LEU A 12 -25.10 6.04 -4.13
N TRP A 13 -26.41 5.80 -4.16
CA TRP A 13 -27.02 4.89 -5.13
C TRP A 13 -26.74 5.31 -6.57
N ALA A 14 -26.88 6.61 -6.88
CA ALA A 14 -26.51 7.14 -8.19
C ALA A 14 -25.01 6.95 -8.48
N ALA A 15 -24.14 7.16 -7.49
CA ALA A 15 -22.70 7.00 -7.63
C ALA A 15 -22.29 5.56 -7.98
N LEU A 16 -22.94 4.57 -7.33
CA LEU A 16 -22.71 3.14 -7.56
C LEU A 16 -23.10 2.71 -8.98
N ASN A 17 -24.08 3.38 -9.59
CA ASN A 17 -24.54 3.10 -10.94
C ASN A 17 -23.69 3.74 -12.04
N PHE A 18 -22.59 4.42 -11.71
CA PHE A 18 -21.65 4.91 -12.73
C PHE A 18 -20.57 3.88 -13.02
N PHE A 19 -20.36 3.60 -14.31
CA PHE A 19 -19.29 2.73 -14.78
C PHE A 19 -17.90 3.11 -14.26
N THR A 20 -17.63 4.42 -14.10
CA THR A 20 -16.41 4.94 -13.48
C THR A 20 -16.15 4.36 -12.09
N PHE A 21 -17.20 4.24 -11.27
CA PHE A 21 -17.08 3.67 -9.92
C PHE A 21 -16.72 2.19 -9.99
N VAL A 22 -17.37 1.43 -10.87
CA VAL A 22 -17.11 0.00 -11.07
C VAL A 22 -15.66 -0.23 -11.50
N ILE A 23 -15.17 0.50 -12.52
CA ILE A 23 -13.77 0.39 -12.96
C ILE A 23 -12.80 0.71 -11.82
N CYS A 24 -13.01 1.83 -11.11
CA CYS A 24 -12.17 2.20 -9.97
C CYS A 24 -12.11 1.07 -8.93
N LEU A 25 -13.27 0.48 -8.61
CA LEU A 25 -13.37 -0.58 -7.63
C LEU A 25 -12.68 -1.87 -8.10
N VAL A 26 -12.84 -2.25 -9.36
CA VAL A 26 -12.19 -3.44 -9.94
C VAL A 26 -10.67 -3.27 -9.93
N VAL A 27 -10.17 -2.11 -10.37
CA VAL A 27 -8.73 -1.80 -10.35
C VAL A 27 -8.20 -1.86 -8.92
N ALA A 28 -8.86 -1.16 -7.99
CA ALA A 28 -8.45 -1.15 -6.58
C ALA A 28 -8.45 -2.56 -5.97
N SER A 29 -9.48 -3.37 -6.26
CA SER A 29 -9.59 -4.75 -5.78
C SER A 29 -8.45 -5.62 -6.30
N LYS A 30 -8.15 -5.57 -7.60
CA LYS A 30 -7.05 -6.33 -8.22
C LYS A 30 -5.71 -6.07 -7.53
N TYR A 31 -5.36 -4.80 -7.31
CA TYR A 31 -4.10 -4.44 -6.67
C TYR A 31 -4.12 -4.63 -5.16
N SER A 32 -5.28 -4.50 -4.51
CA SER A 32 -5.44 -4.85 -3.10
C SER A 32 -5.15 -6.34 -2.86
N ASN A 33 -5.62 -7.24 -3.73
CA ASN A 33 -5.33 -8.67 -3.63
C ASN A 33 -3.83 -8.97 -3.78
N ILE A 34 -3.12 -8.20 -4.61
CA ILE A 34 -1.66 -8.33 -4.73
C ILE A 34 -0.96 -7.89 -3.43
N LEU A 35 -1.46 -6.84 -2.78
CA LEU A 35 -0.87 -6.27 -1.56
C LEU A 35 -1.27 -7.02 -0.28
N GLU A 36 -2.38 -7.74 -0.30
CA GLU A 36 -2.96 -8.45 0.85
C GLU A 36 -1.95 -9.32 1.61
N PRO A 37 -1.12 -10.16 0.97
CA PRO A 37 -0.13 -10.98 1.69
C PRO A 37 0.85 -10.14 2.52
N ILE A 38 1.27 -9.00 1.98
CA ILE A 38 2.21 -8.10 2.67
C ILE A 38 1.50 -7.33 3.78
N ALA A 39 0.27 -6.88 3.54
CA ALA A 39 -0.53 -6.24 4.57
C ALA A 39 -0.71 -7.17 5.78
N ASN A 40 -1.07 -8.43 5.55
CA ASN A 40 -1.23 -9.44 6.59
C ASN A 40 0.10 -9.74 7.31
N THR A 41 1.22 -9.79 6.56
CA THR A 41 2.55 -10.02 7.17
C THR A 41 2.98 -8.84 8.04
N LEU A 42 2.70 -7.60 7.61
CA LEU A 42 3.00 -6.38 8.35
C LEU A 42 2.08 -6.16 9.56
N GLN A 43 0.87 -6.70 9.53
CA GLN A 43 -0.09 -6.69 10.64
C GLN A 43 0.09 -7.87 11.60
N GLY A 44 0.97 -8.83 11.25
CA GLY A 44 1.24 -10.00 12.07
C GLY A 44 2.05 -9.67 13.34
N ILE A 45 1.91 -10.53 14.35
CA ILE A 45 2.57 -10.37 15.67
C ILE A 45 4.10 -10.52 15.56
N SER A 46 4.57 -11.39 14.65
CA SER A 46 5.99 -11.60 14.37
C SER A 46 6.31 -11.14 12.93
N ILE A 47 7.04 -10.04 12.80
CA ILE A 47 7.37 -9.46 11.50
C ILE A 47 8.81 -9.81 11.15
N ASN A 48 9.02 -10.57 10.06
CA ASN A 48 10.34 -10.71 9.44
C ASN A 48 10.52 -9.63 8.37
N PHE A 49 11.26 -8.57 8.71
CA PHE A 49 11.43 -7.43 7.81
C PHE A 49 12.24 -7.77 6.54
N VAL A 50 13.13 -8.77 6.60
CA VAL A 50 13.92 -9.19 5.43
C VAL A 50 13.01 -9.80 4.36
N ASP A 51 12.12 -10.70 4.78
CA ASP A 51 11.15 -11.36 3.90
C ASP A 51 10.14 -10.35 3.36
N VAL A 52 9.66 -9.44 4.22
CA VAL A 52 8.78 -8.34 3.82
C VAL A 52 9.43 -7.47 2.76
N HIS A 53 10.68 -7.05 2.94
CA HIS A 53 11.39 -6.22 1.98
C HIS A 53 11.59 -6.95 0.64
N HIS A 54 11.93 -8.24 0.67
CA HIS A 54 12.03 -9.07 -0.53
C HIS A 54 10.68 -9.13 -1.27
N HIS A 55 9.60 -9.38 -0.53
CA HIS A 55 8.26 -9.50 -1.09
C HIS A 55 7.78 -8.17 -1.70
N ILE A 56 8.04 -7.04 -1.04
CA ILE A 56 7.69 -5.70 -1.55
C ILE A 56 8.43 -5.39 -2.85
N ASN A 57 9.71 -5.75 -2.93
CA ASN A 57 10.48 -5.59 -4.16
C ASN A 57 9.92 -6.44 -5.31
N LEU A 58 9.46 -7.66 -5.01
CA LEU A 58 8.81 -8.53 -6.00
C LEU A 58 7.48 -7.95 -6.48
N ILE A 59 6.64 -7.44 -5.57
CA ILE A 59 5.39 -6.76 -5.92
C ILE A 59 5.67 -5.54 -6.79
N THR A 60 6.63 -4.70 -6.39
CA THR A 60 6.99 -3.49 -7.13
C THR A 60 7.40 -3.83 -8.56
N ARG A 61 8.26 -4.84 -8.75
CA ARG A 61 8.64 -5.34 -10.08
C ARG A 61 7.46 -5.88 -10.88
N THR A 62 6.52 -6.56 -10.22
CA THR A 62 5.32 -7.09 -10.86
C THR A 62 4.42 -5.95 -11.35
N CYS A 63 4.23 -4.91 -10.53
CA CYS A 63 3.50 -3.72 -10.91
C CYS A 63 4.18 -2.97 -12.07
N GLU A 64 5.52 -2.86 -12.07
CA GLU A 64 6.28 -2.26 -13.17
C GLU A 64 6.14 -3.05 -14.48
N LYS A 65 6.16 -4.38 -14.40
CA LYS A 65 5.91 -5.24 -15.57
C LYS A 65 4.49 -5.02 -16.12
N GLN A 66 3.49 -5.03 -15.24
CA GLN A 66 2.10 -4.74 -15.62
C GLN A 66 1.92 -3.32 -16.18
N ARG A 67 2.78 -2.38 -15.78
CA ARG A 67 2.82 -1.02 -16.31
C ARG A 67 3.47 -0.92 -17.70
N SER A 68 4.30 -1.90 -18.06
CA SER A 68 4.84 -2.04 -19.42
C SER A 68 3.85 -2.75 -20.34
N GLU A 69 3.08 -3.71 -19.82
CA GLU A 69 2.07 -4.50 -20.54
C GLU A 69 0.65 -3.94 -20.33
N VAL A 70 0.51 -2.61 -20.35
CA VAL A 70 -0.75 -1.91 -19.97
C VAL A 70 -1.94 -2.29 -20.84
N ASP A 71 -1.74 -2.46 -22.15
CA ASP A 71 -2.84 -2.74 -23.08
C ASP A 71 -3.52 -4.07 -22.76
N SER A 72 -2.74 -5.16 -22.67
CA SER A 72 -3.27 -6.49 -22.36
C SER A 72 -3.85 -6.55 -20.96
N ASN A 73 -3.15 -5.99 -19.97
CA ASN A 73 -3.57 -6.09 -18.57
C ASN A 73 -4.83 -5.27 -18.28
N PHE A 74 -5.01 -4.14 -18.99
CA PHE A 74 -6.23 -3.34 -18.89
C PHE A 74 -7.40 -3.96 -19.64
N ALA A 75 -7.19 -4.61 -20.78
CA ALA A 75 -8.26 -5.30 -21.52
C ALA A 75 -8.95 -6.38 -20.66
N ASP A 76 -8.17 -7.16 -19.89
CA ASP A 76 -8.71 -8.15 -18.95
C ASP A 76 -9.53 -7.50 -17.82
N ILE A 77 -9.03 -6.38 -17.28
CA ILE A 77 -9.73 -5.61 -16.24
C ILE A 77 -11.04 -5.02 -16.78
N PHE A 78 -10.99 -4.51 -18.01
CA PHE A 78 -12.12 -3.86 -18.65
C PHE A 78 -13.21 -4.86 -18.97
N SER A 79 -12.88 -6.02 -19.56
CA SER A 79 -13.83 -7.10 -19.82
C SER A 79 -14.49 -7.63 -18.55
N TYR A 80 -13.73 -7.78 -17.46
CA TYR A 80 -14.30 -8.15 -16.17
C TYR A 80 -15.26 -7.07 -15.63
N ALA A 81 -14.89 -5.78 -15.74
CA ALA A 81 -15.78 -4.68 -15.36
C ALA A 81 -17.06 -4.64 -16.20
N LEU A 82 -17.01 -4.95 -17.50
CA LEU A 82 -18.18 -5.08 -18.37
C LEU A 82 -19.13 -6.18 -17.86
N SER A 83 -18.60 -7.36 -17.51
CA SER A 83 -19.43 -8.47 -16.99
C SER A 83 -20.18 -8.13 -15.70
N ILE A 84 -19.56 -7.34 -14.82
CA ILE A 84 -20.20 -6.83 -13.60
C ILE A 84 -21.33 -5.85 -13.96
N CYS A 85 -21.09 -4.97 -14.94
CA CYS A 85 -22.09 -4.00 -15.36
C CYS A 85 -23.29 -4.66 -16.04
N GLU A 86 -23.07 -5.70 -16.84
CA GLU A 86 -24.13 -6.51 -17.43
C GLU A 86 -24.98 -7.16 -16.33
N THR A 87 -24.34 -7.74 -15.31
CA THR A 87 -25.03 -8.37 -14.17
C THR A 87 -25.87 -7.38 -13.36
N LEU A 88 -25.36 -6.16 -13.17
CA LEU A 88 -26.02 -5.11 -12.40
C LEU A 88 -26.92 -4.21 -13.25
N ASN A 89 -27.03 -4.47 -14.56
CA ASN A 89 -27.76 -3.66 -15.53
C ASN A 89 -27.37 -2.17 -15.49
N ILE A 90 -26.07 -1.91 -15.38
CA ILE A 90 -25.46 -0.57 -15.37
C ILE A 90 -25.09 -0.18 -16.79
N GLU A 91 -25.44 1.05 -17.19
CA GLU A 91 -25.05 1.59 -18.50
C GLU A 91 -23.54 1.83 -18.57
N VAL A 92 -22.89 1.14 -19.52
CA VAL A 92 -21.48 1.34 -19.83
C VAL A 92 -21.36 2.46 -20.85
N GLY A 93 -20.68 3.54 -20.47
CA GLY A 93 -20.46 4.68 -21.36
C GLY A 93 -19.25 5.51 -20.98
N LYS A 94 -18.64 6.13 -21.99
CA LYS A 94 -17.61 7.15 -21.79
C LYS A 94 -18.23 8.35 -21.06
N PRO A 95 -17.64 8.83 -19.96
CA PRO A 95 -18.12 10.04 -19.29
C PRO A 95 -18.15 11.23 -20.26
N ARG A 96 -19.08 12.16 -20.07
CA ARG A 96 -19.20 13.34 -20.92
C ARG A 96 -17.89 14.15 -20.91
N ILE A 97 -17.21 14.21 -22.05
CA ILE A 97 -16.02 15.06 -22.26
C ILE A 97 -16.49 16.40 -22.84
N CYS A 98 -16.12 17.50 -22.18
CA CYS A 98 -16.37 18.86 -22.70
C CYS A 98 -15.11 19.37 -23.41
N GLY A 99 -15.26 20.05 -24.55
CA GLY A 99 -14.14 20.54 -25.37
C GLY A 99 -13.17 21.50 -24.67
N ARG A 100 -13.54 22.04 -23.50
CA ARG A 100 -12.65 22.82 -22.63
C ARG A 100 -12.84 22.38 -21.18
N GLN A 101 -11.88 21.63 -20.63
CA GLN A 101 -11.72 21.42 -19.20
C GLN A 101 -10.44 22.11 -18.75
N ILE A 102 -10.54 23.04 -17.80
CA ILE A 102 -9.40 23.83 -17.29
C ILE A 102 -8.74 23.12 -16.09
N HIS A 103 -9.50 22.32 -15.35
CA HIS A 103 -9.07 21.70 -14.09
C HIS A 103 -8.89 20.18 -14.14
N ARG A 104 -9.14 19.54 -15.30
CA ARG A 104 -8.94 18.10 -15.51
C ARG A 104 -8.23 17.85 -16.82
N SER A 105 -7.38 16.83 -16.84
CA SER A 105 -6.72 16.33 -18.03
C SER A 105 -7.77 15.87 -19.05
N ASN A 106 -7.77 16.50 -20.22
CA ASN A 106 -8.63 16.10 -21.34
C ASN A 106 -7.91 15.03 -22.17
N TYR A 107 -8.11 13.77 -21.81
CA TYR A 107 -7.49 12.66 -22.54
C TYR A 107 -8.24 12.41 -23.86
N GLU A 108 -7.60 12.72 -24.98
CA GLU A 108 -8.08 12.26 -26.29
C GLU A 108 -8.14 10.73 -26.29
N SER A 109 -9.32 10.20 -26.62
CA SER A 109 -9.65 8.79 -26.49
C SER A 109 -10.72 8.42 -27.51
N ASP A 110 -10.40 7.44 -28.35
CA ASP A 110 -11.30 6.96 -29.41
C ASP A 110 -12.35 5.99 -28.87
N SER A 111 -12.08 5.34 -27.73
CA SER A 111 -12.97 4.39 -27.06
C SER A 111 -13.12 4.67 -25.57
N ALA A 112 -14.18 4.13 -24.95
CA ALA A 112 -14.34 4.18 -23.49
C ALA A 112 -13.18 3.47 -22.76
N GLU A 113 -12.71 2.36 -23.32
CA GLU A 113 -11.56 1.62 -22.81
C GLU A 113 -10.29 2.49 -22.75
N ASP A 114 -9.95 3.16 -23.85
CA ASP A 114 -8.76 4.01 -23.91
C ASP A 114 -8.84 5.20 -22.95
N TYR A 115 -10.05 5.75 -22.77
CA TYR A 115 -10.29 6.81 -21.78
C TYR A 115 -9.97 6.34 -20.36
N PHE A 116 -10.53 5.22 -19.92
CA PHE A 116 -10.35 4.72 -18.55
C PHE A 116 -8.93 4.20 -18.31
N ARG A 117 -8.29 3.65 -19.33
CA ARG A 117 -6.88 3.26 -19.30
C ARG A 117 -5.97 4.44 -18.99
N LYS A 118 -6.13 5.55 -19.72
CA LYS A 118 -5.33 6.78 -19.58
C LYS A 118 -5.67 7.58 -18.32
N SER A 119 -6.95 7.65 -17.95
CA SER A 119 -7.41 8.53 -16.86
C SER A 119 -7.39 7.89 -15.48
N ILE A 120 -7.53 6.56 -15.38
CA ILE A 120 -7.64 5.85 -14.10
C ILE A 120 -6.48 4.87 -13.94
N PHE A 121 -6.35 3.91 -14.86
CA PHE A 121 -5.46 2.77 -14.66
C PHE A 121 -3.98 3.16 -14.62
N ILE A 122 -3.53 3.94 -15.61
CA ILE A 122 -2.14 4.42 -15.67
C ILE A 122 -1.78 5.27 -14.45
N PRO A 123 -2.52 6.36 -14.11
CA PRO A 123 -2.20 7.18 -12.94
C PRO A 123 -2.24 6.40 -11.63
N TYR A 124 -3.18 5.46 -11.49
CA TYR A 124 -3.27 4.61 -10.30
C TYR A 124 -2.04 3.72 -10.13
N LEU A 125 -1.62 3.04 -11.20
CA LEU A 125 -0.44 2.19 -11.19
C LEU A 125 0.84 2.99 -10.89
N ASP A 126 1.01 4.14 -11.55
CA ASP A 126 2.17 5.00 -11.35
C ASP A 126 2.24 5.50 -9.89
N HIS A 127 1.09 5.89 -9.32
CA HIS A 127 1.01 6.28 -7.92
C HIS A 127 1.30 5.11 -6.96
N LEU A 128 0.78 3.91 -7.24
CA LEU A 128 1.00 2.72 -6.41
C LEU A 128 2.49 2.33 -6.40
N ILE A 129 3.13 2.31 -7.56
CA ILE A 129 4.58 2.02 -7.69
C ILE A 129 5.38 3.07 -6.93
N LEU A 130 5.05 4.35 -7.10
CA LEU A 130 5.72 5.43 -6.38
C LEU A 130 5.55 5.27 -4.87
N ALA A 131 4.33 5.03 -4.39
CA ALA A 131 4.04 4.85 -2.97
C ALA A 131 4.83 3.67 -2.36
N LEU A 132 4.92 2.54 -3.06
CA LEU A 132 5.74 1.40 -2.62
C LEU A 132 7.22 1.75 -2.55
N LYS A 133 7.75 2.41 -3.59
CA LYS A 133 9.17 2.82 -3.63
C LYS A 133 9.53 3.83 -2.56
N THR A 134 8.67 4.82 -2.32
CA THR A 134 8.89 5.85 -1.30
C THR A 134 8.82 5.23 0.09
N ARG A 135 7.79 4.42 0.38
CA ARG A 135 7.57 3.88 1.73
C ARG A 135 8.59 2.82 2.15
N PHE A 136 9.10 2.04 1.20
CA PHE A 136 10.06 0.96 1.45
C PHE A 136 11.43 1.24 0.83
N SER A 137 11.78 2.52 0.72
CA SER A 137 13.10 2.95 0.29
C SER A 137 14.18 2.45 1.27
N LYS A 138 15.41 2.34 0.77
CA LYS A 138 16.58 1.98 1.59
C LYS A 138 16.86 3.00 2.70
N GLU A 139 16.40 4.24 2.53
CA GLU A 139 16.54 5.30 3.53
C GLU A 139 15.78 4.95 4.82
N HIS A 140 14.67 4.23 4.71
CA HIS A 140 13.88 3.77 5.85
C HIS A 140 14.40 2.46 6.45
N GLU A 141 15.39 1.78 5.85
CA GLU A 141 15.96 0.52 6.34
C GLU A 141 16.52 0.67 7.76
N VAL A 142 17.16 1.80 8.07
CA VAL A 142 17.66 2.10 9.42
C VAL A 142 16.51 2.23 10.43
N ALA A 143 15.40 2.86 10.04
CA ALA A 143 14.21 2.96 10.88
C ALA A 143 13.58 1.57 11.15
N PHE A 144 13.55 0.70 10.13
CA PHE A 144 13.10 -0.69 10.31
C PHE A 144 14.04 -1.51 11.19
N SER A 145 15.34 -1.20 11.19
CA SER A 145 16.29 -1.88 12.07
C SER A 145 16.01 -1.62 13.56
N LEU A 146 15.30 -0.54 13.92
CA LEU A 146 14.90 -0.25 15.31
C LEU A 146 14.04 -1.36 15.93
N PHE A 147 13.31 -2.14 15.13
CA PHE A 147 12.59 -3.32 15.62
C PHE A 147 13.51 -4.38 16.24
N ASN A 148 14.81 -4.39 15.89
CA ASN A 148 15.77 -5.29 16.51
C ASN A 148 16.11 -4.92 17.97
N ILE A 149 15.73 -3.73 18.41
CA ILE A 149 15.85 -3.32 19.82
C ILE A 149 14.88 -4.14 20.68
N LEU A 150 13.78 -4.66 20.13
CA LEU A 150 12.79 -5.42 20.90
C LEU A 150 13.44 -6.55 21.73
N PRO A 151 12.95 -6.82 22.96
CA PRO A 151 13.55 -7.79 23.87
C PRO A 151 13.78 -9.19 23.29
N LYS A 152 12.92 -9.61 22.35
CA LYS A 152 13.03 -10.89 21.65
C LYS A 152 14.24 -10.96 20.71
N ASN A 153 14.61 -9.84 20.10
CA ASN A 153 15.61 -9.77 19.02
C ASN A 153 16.95 -9.18 19.51
N ILE A 154 16.95 -8.46 20.64
CA ILE A 154 18.16 -7.80 21.16
C ILE A 154 19.25 -8.79 21.57
N LYS A 155 18.92 -10.05 21.86
CA LYS A 155 19.89 -11.10 22.26
C LYS A 155 20.83 -11.50 21.12
N SER A 156 20.35 -11.49 19.88
CA SER A 156 21.12 -11.87 18.68
C SER A 156 21.73 -10.68 17.93
N LEU A 157 21.49 -9.45 18.39
CA LEU A 157 21.93 -8.22 17.71
C LEU A 157 23.45 -8.00 17.85
N ASP A 158 24.10 -7.43 16.85
CA ASP A 158 25.42 -6.82 17.04
C ASP A 158 25.25 -5.34 17.46
N VAL A 159 25.41 -5.07 18.75
CA VAL A 159 25.12 -3.76 19.36
C VAL A 159 26.00 -2.66 18.78
N LYS A 160 27.27 -2.97 18.46
CA LYS A 160 28.22 -1.97 17.95
C LYS A 160 27.86 -1.49 16.55
N SER A 161 27.70 -2.40 15.59
CA SER A 161 27.35 -2.01 14.22
C SER A 161 25.95 -1.39 14.13
N PHE A 162 25.03 -1.80 15.00
CA PHE A 162 23.70 -1.22 15.10
C PHE A 162 23.74 0.22 15.67
N ALA A 163 24.42 0.43 16.80
CA ALA A 163 24.51 1.74 17.44
C ALA A 163 25.18 2.79 16.55
N ILE A 164 26.18 2.41 15.76
CA ILE A 164 26.80 3.32 14.78
C ILE A 164 25.80 3.74 13.69
N LYS A 165 25.04 2.79 13.14
CA LYS A 165 24.05 3.08 12.08
C LYS A 165 22.93 3.98 12.57
N VAL A 166 22.36 3.67 13.74
CA VAL A 166 21.22 4.40 14.32
C VAL A 166 21.67 5.72 14.94
N GLY A 167 22.77 5.71 15.68
CA GLY A 167 23.35 6.89 16.31
C GLY A 167 23.73 7.98 15.30
N ASN A 168 24.28 7.61 14.14
CA ASN A 168 24.59 8.56 13.08
C ASN A 168 23.34 9.17 12.42
N LEU A 169 22.24 8.41 12.33
CA LEU A 169 21.03 8.88 11.66
C LEU A 169 20.15 9.75 12.56
N TYR A 170 20.07 9.42 13.85
CA TYR A 170 19.24 10.14 14.82
C TYR A 170 20.03 11.05 15.77
N ASN A 171 21.36 11.11 15.62
CA ASN A 171 22.28 11.89 16.46
C ASN A 171 22.11 11.59 17.97
N ILE A 172 22.02 10.31 18.31
CA ILE A 172 21.86 9.84 19.70
C ILE A 172 23.24 9.53 20.28
N GLU A 173 23.65 10.30 21.28
CA GLU A 173 24.88 10.06 22.03
C GLU A 173 24.69 8.89 23.01
N ASN A 174 25.75 8.12 23.24
CA ASN A 174 25.79 7.01 24.22
C ASN A 174 24.82 5.83 23.96
N LEU A 175 24.23 5.73 22.77
CA LEU A 175 23.30 4.65 22.41
C LEU A 175 23.90 3.24 22.61
N GLU A 176 25.19 3.05 22.33
CA GLU A 176 25.87 1.77 22.55
C GLU A 176 25.85 1.36 24.02
N SER A 177 26.15 2.31 24.92
CA SER A 177 26.17 2.09 26.36
C SER A 177 24.79 1.75 26.90
N GLU A 178 23.76 2.48 26.48
CA GLU A 178 22.37 2.23 26.89
C GLU A 178 21.87 0.87 26.40
N LEU A 179 22.14 0.51 25.14
CA LEU A 179 21.74 -0.78 24.58
C LEU A 179 22.40 -1.96 25.30
N ASN A 180 23.67 -1.82 25.71
CA ASN A 180 24.36 -2.84 26.51
C ASN A 180 23.72 -3.01 27.89
N ILE A 181 23.39 -1.92 28.58
CA ILE A 181 22.69 -1.97 29.88
C ILE A 181 21.31 -2.62 29.70
N TRP A 182 20.59 -2.26 28.65
CA TRP A 182 19.26 -2.80 28.38
C TRP A 182 19.29 -4.29 28.06
N ARG A 183 20.30 -4.75 27.31
CA ARG A 183 20.54 -6.18 27.07
C ARG A 183 20.78 -6.96 28.37
N GLU A 184 21.58 -6.42 29.29
CA GLU A 184 21.84 -7.06 30.59
C GLU A 184 20.59 -7.05 31.48
N TYR A 185 19.81 -5.98 31.48
CA TYR A 185 18.54 -5.92 32.21
C TYR A 185 17.54 -6.99 31.70
N LEU A 186 17.48 -7.19 30.39
CA LEU A 186 16.61 -8.19 29.75
C LEU A 186 17.12 -9.63 29.87
N SER A 187 18.40 -9.83 30.21
CA SER A 187 18.95 -11.15 30.53
C SER A 187 18.60 -11.57 31.96
N GLN A 188 18.57 -10.60 32.89
CA GLN A 188 18.26 -10.81 34.31
C GLN A 188 16.76 -10.88 34.60
N SER A 189 15.96 -10.09 33.89
CA SER A 189 14.51 -10.15 33.99
C SER A 189 13.99 -11.30 33.10
N GLN A 190 13.52 -12.37 33.73
CA GLN A 190 12.90 -13.53 33.09
C GLN A 190 11.51 -13.20 32.50
N ILE A 191 11.34 -11.99 31.97
CA ILE A 191 10.12 -11.40 31.42
C ILE A 191 10.02 -11.66 29.90
N ALA A 192 11.10 -12.19 29.31
CA ALA A 192 11.38 -12.05 27.87
C ALA A 192 10.64 -12.99 26.89
N GLU A 193 9.74 -13.89 27.32
CA GLU A 193 9.03 -14.76 26.36
C GLU A 193 7.68 -14.20 25.88
N ASN A 194 6.97 -13.41 26.68
CA ASN A 194 5.55 -13.10 26.40
C ASN A 194 5.20 -11.63 26.17
N ILE A 195 6.15 -10.69 26.22
CA ILE A 195 5.78 -9.29 25.90
C ILE A 195 5.64 -9.13 24.38
N THR A 196 4.40 -8.85 23.95
CA THR A 196 4.07 -8.46 22.57
C THR A 196 3.87 -6.95 22.50
N VAL A 197 3.80 -6.37 21.30
CA VAL A 197 3.64 -4.91 21.10
C VAL A 197 2.39 -4.37 21.82
N GLU A 198 1.40 -5.23 22.11
CA GLU A 198 0.19 -4.92 22.88
C GLU A 198 0.45 -4.57 24.35
N ASP A 199 1.53 -5.07 24.95
CA ASP A 199 1.84 -4.82 26.36
C ASP A 199 2.55 -3.45 26.59
N LEU A 200 2.83 -2.72 25.50
CA LEU A 200 3.59 -1.46 25.49
C LEU A 200 2.76 -0.25 25.04
N ILE A 201 1.44 -0.42 24.81
CA ILE A 201 0.47 0.62 24.43
C ILE A 201 -0.52 0.83 25.57
#